data_AF-A0A2D6ZBJ4-F1
#
_entry.id   AF-A0A2D6ZBJ4-F1
#
_cell.length_a   1.000
_cell.length_b   1.000
_cell.length_c   1.000
_cell.angle_alpha   90.00
_cell.angle_beta   90.00
_cell.angle_gamma   90.00
#
_symmetry.space_group_name_H-M   'P 1'
#
loop_
_entity.id
_entity.type
_entity.pdbx_description
1 polymer ?
#
loop_
_entity_poly.entity_id
_entity_poly.type
_entity_poly.pdbx_seq_one_letter_code
_entity_poly.pdbx_strand_id
1 'polypeptide(L)'
;MITKQSIFKEFDIAKQKDIAKSKNPEPREEVFTNRLAVLKSHRDAKKSNRNQYSNLDIDFDKLILAYSSPSPLDHFYKVVFGMTYDEYVAKKHAEDQKEKDLDKKSTIN
;
A
#
# COMPACT_ATOMS: atom_id res chain seq x y z
N MET A 1 -16.25 18.16 -7.31
CA MET A 1 -16.07 16.75 -6.93
C MET A 1 -14.59 16.45 -6.81
N ILE A 2 -14.21 15.70 -5.77
CA ILE A 2 -12.84 15.22 -5.60
C ILE A 2 -12.62 14.04 -6.54
N THR A 3 -11.41 13.92 -7.10
CA THR A 3 -11.06 12.83 -8.01
C THR A 3 -10.08 11.86 -7.35
N LYS A 4 -10.13 10.60 -7.76
CA LYS A 4 -9.15 9.60 -7.31
C LYS A 4 -7.71 10.04 -7.64
N GLN A 5 -7.53 10.68 -8.80
CA GLN A 5 -6.23 11.20 -9.22
C GLN A 5 -5.71 12.34 -8.34
N SER A 6 -6.57 13.26 -7.87
CA SER A 6 -6.12 14.32 -6.96
C SER A 6 -5.66 13.77 -5.62
N ILE A 7 -6.43 12.81 -5.06
CA ILE A 7 -6.05 12.12 -3.81
C ILE A 7 -4.73 11.39 -3.97
N PHE A 8 -4.52 10.68 -5.09
CA PHE A 8 -3.25 10.00 -5.33
C PHE A 8 -2.07 10.96 -5.45
N LYS A 9 -2.23 12.12 -6.08
CA LYS A 9 -1.18 13.14 -6.14
C LYS A 9 -0.83 13.69 -4.75
N GLU A 10 -1.83 14.03 -3.95
CA GLU A 10 -1.63 14.48 -2.56
C GLU A 10 -0.93 13.40 -1.72
N PHE A 11 -1.36 12.15 -1.89
CA PHE A 11 -0.78 11.01 -1.20
C PHE A 11 0.66 10.72 -1.63
N ASP A 12 0.98 10.84 -2.92
CA ASP A 12 2.34 10.63 -3.44
C ASP A 12 3.30 11.70 -2.92
N ILE A 13 2.87 12.98 -2.91
CA ILE A 13 3.66 14.06 -2.29
C ILE A 13 3.91 13.77 -0.81
N ALA A 14 2.89 13.31 -0.08
CA ALA A 14 3.05 12.92 1.32
C ALA A 14 3.99 11.72 1.49
N LYS A 15 3.90 10.73 0.60
CA LYS A 15 4.79 9.57 0.54
C LYS A 15 6.24 9.98 0.33
N GLN A 16 6.54 10.87 -0.62
CA GLN A 16 7.90 11.36 -0.84
C GLN A 16 8.46 12.09 0.39
N LYS A 17 7.64 12.89 1.07
CA LYS A 17 8.04 13.54 2.33
C LYS A 17 8.33 12.57 3.46
N ASP A 18 7.57 11.47 3.52
CA ASP A 18 7.76 10.39 4.48
C ASP A 18 9.06 9.62 4.19
N ILE A 19 9.31 9.26 2.93
CA ILE A 19 10.53 8.57 2.48
C ILE A 19 11.76 9.42 2.77
N ALA A 20 11.72 10.72 2.48
CA ALA A 20 12.82 11.64 2.75
C ALA A 20 13.18 11.76 4.25
N LYS A 21 12.25 11.39 5.14
CA LYS A 21 12.47 11.36 6.60
C LYS A 21 12.80 9.96 7.14
N SER A 22 12.54 8.93 6.35
CA SER A 22 12.81 7.54 6.73
C SER A 22 14.30 7.23 6.63
N LYS A 23 14.80 6.38 7.52
CA LYS A 23 16.16 5.82 7.43
C LYS A 23 16.25 4.68 6.42
N ASN A 24 15.15 3.96 6.25
CA ASN A 24 15.04 2.85 5.30
C ASN A 24 14.34 3.32 4.02
N PRO A 25 14.81 2.89 2.85
CA PRO A 25 14.14 3.17 1.59
C PRO A 25 12.87 2.31 1.44
N GLU A 26 12.09 2.62 0.41
CA GLU A 26 10.97 1.79 0.02
C GLU A 26 11.39 0.34 -0.28
N PRO A 27 10.54 -0.66 0.03
CA PRO A 27 9.20 -0.54 0.63
C PRO A 27 9.21 -0.59 2.17
N ARG A 28 10.38 -0.46 2.81
CA ARG A 28 10.56 -0.65 4.26
C ARG A 28 10.67 0.67 5.03
N GLU A 29 10.09 1.73 4.49
CA GLU A 29 10.09 3.01 5.18
C GLU A 29 9.41 2.93 6.55
N GLU A 30 9.89 3.72 7.51
CA GLU A 30 9.44 3.66 8.91
C GLU A 30 8.55 4.85 9.30
N VAL A 31 8.51 5.89 8.45
CA VAL A 31 7.81 7.15 8.71
C VAL A 31 6.59 7.21 7.81
N PHE A 32 5.41 7.49 8.39
CA PHE A 32 4.13 7.58 7.65
C PHE A 32 3.28 8.79 8.08
N THR A 33 3.89 9.75 8.78
CA THR A 33 3.19 10.88 9.40
C THR A 33 2.44 11.73 8.38
N ASN A 34 3.04 12.00 7.22
CA ASN A 34 2.41 12.82 6.19
C ASN A 34 1.27 12.06 5.50
N ARG A 35 1.48 10.78 5.16
CA ARG A 35 0.42 9.92 4.59
C ARG A 35 -0.79 9.84 5.52
N LEU A 36 -0.56 9.62 6.82
CA LEU A 36 -1.61 9.60 7.83
C LEU A 36 -2.37 10.94 7.92
N ALA A 37 -1.68 12.07 7.80
CA ALA A 37 -2.31 13.39 7.81
C ALA A 37 -3.25 13.60 6.61
N VAL A 38 -2.82 13.22 5.40
CA VAL A 38 -3.66 13.26 4.19
C VAL A 38 -4.91 12.39 4.35
N LEU A 39 -4.74 11.16 4.82
CA LEU A 39 -5.86 10.22 5.00
C LEU A 39 -6.87 10.72 6.05
N LYS A 40 -6.39 11.22 7.20
CA LYS A 40 -7.25 11.80 8.24
C LYS A 40 -8.01 13.03 7.72
N SER A 41 -7.32 13.91 6.98
CA SER A 41 -7.94 15.09 6.36
C SER A 41 -9.08 14.70 5.41
N HIS A 42 -8.86 13.73 4.50
CA HIS A 42 -9.91 13.30 3.59
C HIS A 42 -11.05 12.53 4.28
N ARG A 43 -10.76 11.74 5.32
CA ARG A 43 -11.81 11.11 6.14
C ARG A 43 -12.74 12.17 6.71
N ASP A 44 -12.18 13.22 7.31
CA ASP A 44 -12.96 14.26 7.98
C ASP A 44 -13.69 15.16 6.97
N ALA A 45 -13.05 15.49 5.84
CA ALA A 45 -13.69 16.18 4.73
C ALA A 45 -14.83 15.36 4.09
N LYS A 46 -14.68 14.04 3.95
CA LYS A 46 -15.74 13.13 3.46
C LYS A 46 -16.95 13.13 4.37
N LYS A 47 -16.77 13.20 5.70
CA LYS A 47 -17.87 13.27 6.67
C LYS A 47 -18.70 14.54 6.49
N SER A 48 -18.05 15.68 6.32
CA SER A 48 -18.72 16.98 6.17
C SER A 48 -19.23 17.27 4.75
N ASN A 49 -18.59 16.69 3.72
CA ASN A 49 -18.87 17.00 2.30
C ASN A 49 -19.12 15.73 1.48
N ARG A 50 -20.02 14.84 1.93
CA ARG A 50 -20.26 13.52 1.32
C ARG A 50 -20.46 13.57 -0.20
N ASN A 51 -21.19 14.56 -0.71
CA ASN A 51 -21.47 14.72 -2.15
C ASN A 51 -20.19 14.97 -2.99
N GLN A 52 -19.13 15.53 -2.40
CA GLN A 52 -17.86 15.74 -3.09
C GLN A 52 -17.06 14.44 -3.27
N TYR A 53 -17.39 13.41 -2.49
CA TYR A 53 -16.72 12.11 -2.44
C TYR A 53 -17.61 10.95 -2.93
N SER A 54 -18.82 11.22 -3.41
CA SER A 54 -19.81 10.20 -3.76
C SER A 54 -19.37 9.28 -4.90
N ASN A 55 -18.45 9.75 -5.75
CA ASN A 55 -17.80 8.97 -6.82
C ASN A 55 -16.61 8.13 -6.35
N LEU A 56 -16.28 8.12 -5.06
CA LEU A 56 -15.08 7.49 -4.53
C LEU A 56 -15.43 6.34 -3.59
N ASP A 57 -15.13 5.14 -4.03
CA ASP A 57 -15.14 3.95 -3.17
C ASP A 57 -13.78 3.82 -2.44
N ILE A 58 -13.62 4.64 -1.40
CA ILE A 58 -12.43 4.66 -0.55
C ILE A 58 -12.86 4.61 0.91
N ASP A 59 -12.32 3.63 1.63
CA ASP A 59 -12.45 3.46 3.08
C ASP A 59 -11.21 4.07 3.77
N PHE A 60 -11.29 5.36 4.10
CA PHE A 60 -10.19 6.07 4.74
C PHE A 60 -9.89 5.54 6.15
N ASP A 61 -10.87 5.02 6.88
CA ASP A 61 -10.65 4.50 8.23
C ASP A 61 -9.80 3.22 8.19
N LYS A 62 -10.05 2.31 7.24
CA LYS A 62 -9.18 1.14 7.02
C LYS A 62 -7.77 1.52 6.58
N LEU A 63 -7.63 2.54 5.72
CA LEU A 63 -6.31 3.02 5.31
C LEU A 63 -5.55 3.62 6.49
N ILE A 64 -6.21 4.42 7.33
CA ILE A 64 -5.61 4.99 8.54
C ILE A 64 -5.18 3.87 9.50
N LEU A 65 -6.02 2.85 9.71
CA LEU A 65 -5.69 1.69 10.53
C LEU A 65 -4.42 0.99 10.02
N ALA A 66 -4.34 0.71 8.72
CA ALA A 66 -3.19 0.05 8.12
C ALA A 66 -1.89 0.85 8.30
N TYR A 67 -1.90 2.14 7.99
CA TYR A 67 -0.74 3.02 8.13
C TYR A 67 -0.39 3.38 9.59
N SER A 68 -1.28 3.11 10.54
CA SER A 68 -1.02 3.30 11.98
C SER A 68 -0.48 2.02 12.65
N SER A 69 -0.41 0.92 11.92
CA SER A 69 0.14 -0.34 12.44
C SER A 69 1.66 -0.26 12.63
N PRO A 70 2.27 -1.12 13.48
CA PRO A 70 3.72 -1.11 13.69
C PRO A 70 4.54 -1.39 12.41
N SER A 71 3.98 -2.17 11.49
CA SER A 71 4.55 -2.44 10.16
C SER A 71 3.42 -2.31 9.14
N PRO A 72 3.21 -1.11 8.55
CA PRO A 72 2.18 -0.92 7.54
C PRO A 72 2.36 -1.85 6.35
N LEU A 73 3.61 -2.09 5.93
CA LEU A 73 3.95 -3.03 4.87
C LEU A 73 3.37 -4.42 5.17
N ASP A 74 3.69 -5.00 6.33
CA ASP A 74 3.19 -6.33 6.68
C ASP A 74 1.68 -6.33 6.92
N HIS A 75 1.11 -5.23 7.42
CA HIS A 75 -0.34 -5.12 7.56
C HIS A 75 -1.04 -5.31 6.22
N PHE A 76 -0.58 -4.63 5.16
CA PHE A 76 -1.16 -4.80 3.83
C PHE A 76 -0.99 -6.22 3.30
N TYR A 77 0.21 -6.80 3.42
CA TYR A 77 0.47 -8.16 2.94
C TYR A 77 -0.34 -9.21 3.71
N LYS A 78 -0.51 -9.05 5.02
CA LYS A 78 -1.33 -9.96 5.83
C LYS A 78 -2.80 -9.88 5.47
N VAL A 79 -3.33 -8.67 5.22
CA VAL A 79 -4.74 -8.48 4.84
C VAL A 79 -5.03 -9.08 3.46
N VAL A 80 -4.12 -8.94 2.50
CA VAL A 80 -4.36 -9.37 1.11
C VAL A 80 -3.95 -10.82 0.87
N PHE A 81 -2.83 -11.25 1.44
CA PHE A 81 -2.19 -12.53 1.13
C PHE A 81 -2.09 -13.48 2.34
N GLY A 82 -2.44 -13.03 3.54
CA GLY A 82 -2.34 -13.84 4.76
C GLY A 82 -0.90 -14.09 5.25
N MET A 83 0.08 -13.32 4.77
CA MET A 83 1.50 -13.48 5.08
C MET A 83 2.21 -12.12 5.15
N THR A 84 3.42 -12.07 5.69
CA THR A 84 4.30 -10.88 5.70
C THR A 84 4.85 -10.58 4.31
N TYR A 85 5.45 -9.40 4.12
CA TYR A 85 6.13 -9.07 2.87
C TYR A 85 7.24 -10.07 2.55
N ASP A 86 8.04 -10.44 3.55
CA ASP A 86 9.19 -11.34 3.34
C ASP A 86 8.75 -12.76 2.99
N GLU A 87 7.69 -13.27 3.64
CA GLU A 87 7.08 -14.55 3.30
C GLU A 87 6.48 -14.54 1.88
N TYR A 88 5.83 -13.44 1.51
CA TYR A 88 5.29 -13.27 0.15
C TYR A 88 6.40 -13.30 -0.90
N VAL A 89 7.47 -12.54 -0.69
CA VAL A 89 8.62 -12.48 -1.60
C VAL A 89 9.29 -13.85 -1.70
N ALA A 90 9.52 -14.53 -0.58
CA ALA A 90 10.10 -15.87 -0.57
C ALA A 90 9.22 -16.89 -1.32
N LYS A 91 7.90 -16.86 -1.09
CA LYS A 91 6.94 -17.72 -1.79
C LYS A 91 6.96 -17.45 -3.30
N LYS A 92 6.96 -16.18 -3.70
CA LYS A 92 7.00 -15.79 -5.13
C LYS A 92 8.27 -16.27 -5.82
N HIS A 93 9.43 -16.08 -5.20
CA HIS A 93 10.68 -16.61 -5.75
C HIS A 93 10.66 -18.14 -5.91
N ALA A 94 10.07 -18.87 -4.96
CA ALA A 94 9.94 -20.32 -5.05
C ALA A 94 8.97 -20.77 -6.15
N GLU A 95 7.89 -20.01 -6.39
CA GLU A 95 6.94 -20.24 -7.49
C GLU A 95 7.63 -20.01 -8.85
N ASP A 96 8.29 -18.87 -9.03
CA ASP A 96 8.99 -18.52 -10.29
C ASP A 96 10.08 -19.54 -10.65
N GLN A 97 10.80 -20.06 -9.66
CA GLN A 97 11.82 -21.07 -9.89
C GLN A 97 11.21 -22.40 -10.35
N LYS A 98 10.08 -22.80 -9.76
CA LYS A 98 9.36 -24.02 -10.18
C LYS A 98 8.83 -23.90 -11.60
N GLU A 99 8.30 -22.73 -11.98
CA GLU A 99 7.84 -22.46 -13.35
C GLU A 99 8.99 -22.58 -14.35
N LYS A 100 10.15 -21.96 -14.08
CA LYS A 100 11.34 -22.07 -14.94
C LYS A 100 11.84 -23.51 -15.09
N ASP A 101 11.77 -24.31 -14.02
CA ASP A 101 12.20 -25.70 -14.04
C ASP A 101 11.20 -26.61 -14.81
N LEU A 102 9.90 -26.28 -14.77
CA LEU A 102 8.87 -26.93 -15.58
C LEU A 102 9.01 -26.58 -17.07
N ASP A 103 9.23 -25.30 -17.39
CA ASP A 103 9.43 -24.84 -18.77
C ASP A 103 10.63 -25.53 -19.41
N LYS A 104 11.79 -25.56 -18.72
CA LYS A 104 12.97 -26.29 -19.20
C LYS A 104 12.68 -27.77 -19.45
N LYS A 105 11.92 -28.44 -18.59
CA LYS A 105 11.55 -29.85 -18.79
C LYS A 105 10.60 -30.03 -19.99
N SER A 106 9.73 -29.05 -20.25
CA SER A 106 8.82 -29.08 -21.39
C SER A 106 9.51 -28.84 -22.73
N THR A 107 10.59 -28.05 -22.77
CA THR A 107 11.36 -27.76 -23.99
C THR A 107 12.36 -28.87 -24.36
N ILE A 108 12.65 -29.80 -23.45
CA ILE A 108 13.62 -30.89 -23.65
C ILE A 108 12.95 -32.20 -24.11
N ASN A 109 11.61 -32.26 -24.18
CA ASN A 109 10.84 -33.36 -24.76
C ASN A 109 10.32 -33.03 -26.15
#